data_AF-A0A0L0ENJ8-F1
#
_entry.id   AF-A0A0L0ENJ8-F1
#
_cell.length_a   1.000
_cell.length_b   1.000
_cell.length_c   1.000
_cell.angle_alpha   90.00
_cell.angle_beta   90.00
_cell.angle_gamma   90.00
#
_symmetry.space_group_name_H-M   'P 1'
#
loop_
_entity.id
_entity.type
_entity.pdbx_description
1 polymer ?
#
loop_
_entity_poly.entity_id
_entity_poly.type
_entity_poly.pdbx_seq_one_letter_code
_entity_poly.pdbx_strand_id
1 'polypeptide(L)'
;MTTTRFFTNIPAFEGHSELMQISDVMTTVAAEHFQCGTLAAASMLGNNVATDTLNEGVNYSRGVLVAYKKDRITLIAQDGSYKQISAKEGFTLDQKLDVPFLIQSIKRLKQFNQTPAIK
;
A
#
# COMPACT_ATOMS: atom_id res chain seq x y z
N MET A 1 3.05 -18.28 -18.06
CA MET A 1 2.66 -17.24 -17.09
C MET A 1 1.14 -17.18 -17.10
N THR A 2 0.49 -17.60 -16.02
CA THR A 2 -0.95 -17.47 -15.86
C THR A 2 -1.22 -16.05 -15.37
N THR A 3 -1.59 -15.13 -16.26
CA THR A 3 -2.09 -13.82 -15.86
C THR A 3 -3.49 -14.02 -15.29
N THR A 4 -3.64 -13.86 -13.98
CA THR A 4 -4.94 -13.88 -13.32
C THR A 4 -5.74 -12.69 -13.85
N ARG A 5 -6.60 -12.92 -14.83
CA ARG A 5 -7.56 -11.92 -15.31
C ARG A 5 -8.77 -11.94 -14.38
N PHE A 6 -8.99 -10.85 -13.65
CA PHE A 6 -10.21 -10.64 -12.90
C PHE A 6 -11.20 -9.82 -13.75
N PHE A 7 -12.49 -10.05 -13.56
CA PHE A 7 -13.55 -9.28 -14.22
C PHE A 7 -13.99 -8.17 -13.27
N THR A 8 -14.10 -6.94 -13.79
CA THR A 8 -14.52 -5.75 -13.06
C THR A 8 -15.48 -4.94 -13.92
N ASN A 9 -16.48 -4.32 -13.30
CA ASN A 9 -17.34 -3.32 -13.92
C ASN A 9 -16.93 -1.87 -13.55
N ILE A 10 -15.83 -1.73 -12.80
CA ILE A 10 -15.23 -0.44 -12.44
C ILE A 10 -14.02 -0.23 -13.36
N PRO A 11 -14.07 0.74 -14.29
CA PRO A 11 -13.02 0.98 -15.28
C PRO A 11 -11.63 1.22 -14.68
N ALA A 12 -11.57 1.80 -13.48
CA ALA A 12 -10.34 2.08 -12.76
C ALA A 12 -9.49 0.83 -12.44
N PHE A 13 -10.05 -0.39 -12.53
CA PHE A 13 -9.30 -1.63 -12.31
C PHE A 13 -9.02 -2.41 -13.60
N GLU A 14 -9.47 -1.93 -14.75
CA GLU A 14 -9.33 -2.66 -16.01
C GLU A 14 -7.86 -2.73 -16.45
N GLY A 15 -7.40 -3.92 -16.84
CA GLY A 15 -6.07 -4.11 -17.44
C GLY A 15 -4.87 -4.09 -16.46
N HIS A 16 -5.09 -3.90 -15.16
CA HIS A 16 -4.03 -3.93 -14.16
C HIS A 16 -3.54 -5.36 -13.88
N SER A 17 -2.23 -5.51 -13.76
CA SER A 17 -1.55 -6.79 -13.50
C SER A 17 -0.54 -6.72 -12.35
N GLU A 18 -0.39 -5.53 -11.77
CA GLU A 18 0.47 -5.22 -10.65
C GLU A 18 -0.10 -5.78 -9.33
N LEU A 19 0.72 -5.71 -8.28
CA LEU A 19 0.31 -6.11 -6.95
C LEU A 19 -0.66 -5.07 -6.38
N MET A 20 -1.92 -5.47 -6.21
CA MET A 20 -2.96 -4.66 -5.59
C MET A 20 -3.36 -5.25 -4.24
N GLN A 21 -3.44 -4.39 -3.23
CA GLN A 21 -4.00 -4.74 -1.93
C GLN A 21 -5.48 -4.36 -1.85
N ILE A 22 -6.22 -4.97 -0.92
CA ILE A 22 -7.61 -4.61 -0.67
C ILE A 22 -7.76 -3.12 -0.27
N SER A 23 -6.76 -2.55 0.39
CA SER A 23 -6.72 -1.11 0.69
C SER A 23 -6.66 -0.26 -0.58
N ASP A 24 -5.90 -0.69 -1.60
CA ASP A 24 -5.82 0.01 -2.89
C ASP A 24 -7.17 -0.06 -3.62
N VAL A 25 -7.83 -1.22 -3.58
CA VAL A 25 -9.19 -1.39 -4.13
C VAL A 25 -10.16 -0.43 -3.43
N MET A 26 -10.16 -0.40 -2.11
CA MET A 26 -11.10 0.44 -1.36
C MET A 26 -10.80 1.94 -1.55
N THR A 27 -9.52 2.34 -1.59
CA THR A 27 -9.11 3.71 -1.93
C THR A 27 -9.62 4.10 -3.32
N THR A 28 -9.43 3.24 -4.31
CA THR A 28 -9.82 3.49 -5.70
C THR A 28 -11.34 3.56 -5.84
N VAL A 29 -12.09 2.66 -5.20
CA VAL A 29 -13.57 2.72 -5.21
C VAL A 29 -14.05 4.02 -4.56
N ALA A 30 -13.50 4.39 -3.41
CA ALA A 30 -13.86 5.64 -2.75
C ALA A 30 -13.52 6.88 -3.60
N ALA A 31 -12.34 6.91 -4.21
CA ALA A 31 -11.89 8.03 -5.01
C ALA A 31 -12.62 8.15 -6.35
N GLU A 32 -12.69 7.05 -7.11
CA GLU A 32 -13.11 7.05 -8.53
C GLU A 32 -14.58 6.70 -8.69
N HIS A 33 -15.07 5.67 -7.99
CA HIS A 33 -16.45 5.22 -8.14
C HIS A 33 -17.43 6.10 -7.36
N PHE A 34 -17.08 6.46 -6.12
CA PHE A 34 -17.88 7.38 -5.31
C PHE A 34 -17.47 8.85 -5.45
N GLN A 35 -16.46 9.16 -6.28
CA GLN A 35 -15.99 10.52 -6.54
C GLN A 35 -15.54 11.27 -5.26
N CYS A 36 -15.07 10.54 -4.25
CA CYS A 36 -14.71 11.04 -2.93
C CYS A 36 -13.19 11.07 -2.71
N GLY A 37 -12.43 11.61 -3.66
CA GLY A 37 -10.95 11.59 -3.63
C GLY A 37 -10.34 12.21 -2.35
N THR A 38 -10.88 13.32 -1.85
CA THR A 38 -10.40 13.95 -0.60
C THR A 38 -10.62 13.05 0.61
N LEU A 39 -11.77 12.37 0.69
CA LEU A 39 -12.07 11.43 1.77
C LEU A 39 -11.13 10.22 1.69
N ALA A 40 -10.95 9.66 0.49
CA ALA A 40 -10.06 8.52 0.26
C ALA A 40 -8.62 8.86 0.71
N ALA A 41 -8.09 10.01 0.28
CA ALA A 41 -6.76 10.47 0.68
C ALA A 41 -6.59 10.70 2.19
N ALA A 42 -7.65 11.20 2.86
CA ALA A 42 -7.61 11.50 4.28
C ALA A 42 -7.84 10.28 5.19
N SER A 43 -8.51 9.23 4.71
CA SER A 43 -8.98 8.11 5.54
C SER A 43 -8.37 6.76 5.20
N MET A 44 -7.72 6.61 4.05
CA MET A 44 -7.30 5.30 3.54
C MET A 44 -5.80 5.19 3.36
N LEU A 45 -5.25 4.05 3.76
CA LEU A 45 -3.86 3.68 3.58
C LEU A 45 -3.74 2.72 2.39
N GLY A 46 -4.02 3.23 1.20
CA GLY A 46 -3.93 2.52 -0.08
C GLY A 46 -3.67 3.50 -1.20
N ASN A 47 -3.17 3.00 -2.33
CA ASN A 47 -2.97 3.75 -3.55
C ASN A 47 -4.27 3.81 -4.37
N ASN A 48 -4.44 4.87 -5.14
CA ASN A 48 -5.46 4.92 -6.16
C ASN A 48 -4.94 4.25 -7.44
N VAL A 49 -5.49 3.09 -7.78
CA VAL A 49 -5.04 2.27 -8.91
C VAL A 49 -5.17 2.99 -10.26
N ALA A 50 -6.14 3.91 -10.38
CA ALA A 50 -6.34 4.68 -11.60
C ALA A 50 -5.22 5.72 -11.86
N THR A 51 -4.58 6.23 -10.81
CA THR A 51 -3.67 7.39 -10.91
C THR A 51 -2.26 7.09 -10.43
N ASP A 52 -2.09 6.13 -9.54
CA ASP A 52 -0.85 5.86 -8.83
C ASP A 52 -0.10 4.67 -9.44
N THR A 53 1.22 4.70 -9.36
CA THR A 53 2.05 3.56 -9.77
C THR A 53 2.03 2.46 -8.71
N LEU A 54 1.40 1.32 -9.01
CA LEU A 54 1.18 0.19 -8.10
C LEU A 54 2.41 -0.72 -7.86
N ASN A 55 3.59 -0.13 -7.68
CA ASN A 55 4.82 -0.91 -7.45
C ASN A 55 5.29 -0.88 -6.00
N GLU A 56 4.64 -0.08 -5.15
CA GLU A 56 4.95 0.03 -3.73
C GLU A 56 3.73 0.45 -2.92
N GLY A 57 3.74 0.12 -1.63
CA GLY A 57 2.72 0.58 -0.73
C GLY A 57 2.97 0.15 0.70
N VAL A 58 2.03 0.52 1.57
CA VAL A 58 2.19 0.43 3.02
C VAL A 58 0.88 -0.01 3.64
N ASN A 59 0.97 -0.92 4.60
CA ASN A 59 -0.12 -1.31 5.47
C ASN A 59 0.34 -1.33 6.94
N TYR A 60 -0.60 -1.29 7.87
CA TYR A 60 -0.31 -1.42 9.30
C TYR A 60 -1.30 -2.39 9.93
N SER A 61 -0.78 -3.47 10.50
CA SER A 61 -1.61 -4.53 11.10
C SER A 61 -0.96 -5.06 12.36
N ARG A 62 -1.73 -5.06 13.47
CA ARG A 62 -1.33 -5.65 14.78
C ARG A 62 0.06 -5.21 15.27
N GLY A 63 0.41 -3.94 15.10
CA GLY A 63 1.72 -3.42 15.51
C GLY A 63 2.84 -3.58 14.47
N VAL A 64 2.57 -4.24 13.33
CA VAL A 64 3.56 -4.45 12.28
C VAL A 64 3.28 -3.51 11.11
N LEU A 65 4.30 -2.71 10.77
CA LEU A 65 4.34 -1.97 9.52
C LEU A 65 4.71 -2.95 8.40
N VAL A 66 3.85 -3.04 7.40
CA VAL A 66 4.03 -3.87 6.21
C VAL A 66 4.28 -2.96 5.03
N ALA A 67 5.53 -2.84 4.59
CA ALA A 67 5.91 -2.03 3.46
C ALA A 67 6.31 -2.94 2.30
N TYR A 68 5.62 -2.86 1.17
CA TYR A 68 5.86 -3.77 0.04
C TYR A 68 6.35 -3.00 -1.18
N LYS A 69 7.15 -3.70 -1.98
CA LYS A 69 7.54 -3.35 -3.34
C LYS A 69 7.32 -4.57 -4.24
N LYS A 70 7.40 -4.38 -5.55
CA LYS A 70 7.25 -5.44 -6.56
C LYS A 70 8.00 -6.75 -6.25
N ASP A 71 9.20 -6.66 -5.68
CA ASP A 71 10.08 -7.82 -5.42
C ASP A 71 10.13 -8.27 -3.95
N ARG A 72 9.64 -7.44 -3.01
CA ARG A 72 9.85 -7.66 -1.57
C ARG A 72 8.74 -7.12 -0.69
N ILE A 73 8.57 -7.74 0.47
CA ILE A 73 7.73 -7.28 1.57
C ILE A 73 8.64 -7.09 2.78
N THR A 74 8.65 -5.89 3.35
CA THR A 74 9.38 -5.55 4.57
C THR A 74 8.39 -5.47 5.72
N LEU A 75 8.58 -6.31 6.73
CA LEU A 75 7.83 -6.34 7.97
C LEU A 75 8.67 -5.65 9.04
N ILE A 76 8.13 -4.63 9.69
CA ILE A 76 8.80 -3.91 10.77
C ILE A 76 7.92 -3.96 12.01
N ALA A 77 8.44 -4.57 13.07
CA ALA A 77 7.78 -4.62 14.36
C ALA A 77 7.99 -3.31 15.14
N GLN A 78 7.21 -3.12 16.20
CA GLN A 78 7.26 -1.90 17.02
C GLN A 78 8.61 -1.69 17.72
N ASP A 79 9.34 -2.77 17.99
CA ASP A 79 10.68 -2.74 18.58
C ASP A 79 11.79 -2.38 17.57
N GLY A 80 11.42 -2.14 16.31
CA GLY A 80 12.34 -1.80 15.23
C GLY A 80 13.01 -3.02 14.58
N SER A 81 12.76 -4.24 15.07
CA SER A 81 13.17 -5.44 14.38
C SER A 81 12.44 -5.55 13.04
N TYR A 82 13.14 -6.08 12.03
CA TYR A 82 12.58 -6.20 10.69
C TYR A 82 12.88 -7.55 10.05
N LYS A 83 12.02 -7.93 9.11
CA LYS A 83 12.21 -9.07 8.20
C LYS A 83 11.86 -8.64 6.80
N GLN A 84 12.63 -9.09 5.82
CA GLN A 84 12.28 -8.93 4.41
C GLN A 84 11.93 -10.28 3.83
N ILE A 85 10.90 -10.31 3.00
CA ILE A 85 10.37 -11.51 2.37
C ILE A 85 10.28 -11.25 0.88
N SER A 86 10.66 -12.23 0.04
CA SER A 86 10.44 -12.17 -1.40
C SER A 86 8.94 -12.10 -1.68
N ALA A 87 8.49 -11.05 -2.38
CA ALA A 87 7.08 -10.91 -2.76
C ALA A 87 6.66 -11.99 -3.78
N LYS A 88 7.63 -12.54 -4.51
CA LYS A 88 7.40 -13.57 -5.54
C LYS A 88 7.43 -14.99 -4.98
N GLU A 89 8.34 -15.25 -4.04
CA GLU A 89 8.71 -16.62 -3.64
C GLU A 89 8.44 -16.90 -2.15
N GLY A 90 8.15 -15.86 -1.34
CA GLY A 90 7.77 -16.02 0.08
C GLY A 90 8.92 -16.37 1.04
N PHE A 91 10.15 -16.53 0.58
CA PHE A 91 11.31 -16.78 1.45
C PHE A 91 11.92 -15.49 2.02
N THR A 92 12.67 -15.62 3.11
CA THR A 92 13.34 -14.47 3.76
C THR A 92 14.48 -13.95 2.90
N LEU A 93 14.55 -12.64 2.72
CA LEU A 93 15.63 -11.94 2.05
C LEU A 93 16.57 -11.34 3.09
N ASP A 94 17.88 -11.53 2.89
CA ASP A 94 18.91 -10.90 3.70
C ASP A 94 19.49 -9.71 2.94
N GLN A 95 18.71 -8.62 2.88
CA GLN A 95 19.10 -7.40 2.18
C GLN A 95 19.09 -6.21 3.15
N LYS A 96 19.87 -5.18 2.78
CA LYS A 96 19.85 -3.92 3.52
C LYS A 96 18.47 -3.27 3.42
N LEU A 97 18.09 -2.65 4.53
CA LEU A 97 16.84 -1.92 4.64
C LEU A 97 16.86 -0.69 3.72
N ASP A 98 15.77 -0.50 2.96
CA ASP A 98 15.58 0.69 2.13
C ASP A 98 15.07 1.84 3.01
N VAL A 99 16.01 2.52 3.67
CA VAL A 99 15.71 3.59 4.64
C VAL A 99 14.86 4.72 4.03
N PRO A 100 15.14 5.25 2.82
CA PRO A 100 14.29 6.27 2.19
C PRO A 100 12.83 5.84 2.04
N PHE A 101 12.58 4.63 1.54
CA PHE A 101 11.23 4.10 1.39
C PHE A 101 10.52 3.95 2.74
N LEU A 102 11.23 3.53 3.78
CA LEU A 102 10.65 3.44 5.11
C LEU A 102 10.30 4.79 5.72
N ILE A 103 11.14 5.80 5.52
CA ILE A 103 10.83 7.16 5.95
C ILE A 103 9.53 7.64 5.27
N GLN A 104 9.38 7.40 3.97
CA GLN A 104 8.15 7.72 3.25
C GLN A 104 6.96 6.92 3.79
N SER A 105 7.15 5.63 4.08
CA SER A 105 6.12 4.75 4.62
C SER A 105 5.60 5.23 5.98
N ILE A 106 6.53 5.60 6.87
CA ILE A 106 6.21 6.15 8.20
C ILE A 106 5.55 7.53 8.07
N LYS A 107 5.99 8.38 7.15
CA LYS A 107 5.33 9.67 6.88
C LYS A 107 3.87 9.48 6.45
N ARG A 108 3.61 8.52 5.56
CA ARG A 108 2.25 8.17 5.13
C ARG A 108 1.39 7.71 6.31
N LEU A 109 1.93 6.89 7.23
CA LEU A 109 1.20 6.54 8.46
C LEU A 109 0.92 7.73 9.37
N LYS A 110 1.88 8.66 9.50
CA LYS A 110 1.72 9.83 10.35
C LYS A 110 0.60 10.76 9.91
N GLN A 111 0.13 10.68 8.66
CA GLN A 111 -1.00 11.48 8.18
C GLN A 111 -2.29 11.25 9.01
N PHE A 112 -2.47 10.05 9.57
CA PHE A 112 -3.62 9.71 10.42
C PHE A 112 -3.49 10.16 11.87
N ASN A 113 -2.28 10.52 12.30
CA ASN A 113 -2.00 11.01 13.66
C ASN A 113 -1.94 12.53 13.73
N GLN A 114 -2.24 13.23 12.63
CA GLN A 114 -2.31 14.69 12.65
C GLN A 114 -3.59 15.10 13.38
N THR A 115 -3.45 15.66 14.58
CA THR A 115 -4.54 16.34 15.27
C THR A 115 -5.11 17.39 14.30
N PRO A 116 -6.42 17.35 13.98
CA PRO A 116 -7.00 18.36 13.10
C PRO A 116 -6.71 19.75 13.68
N ALA A 117 -6.19 20.65 12.84
CA ALA A 117 -6.07 22.04 13.21
C ALA A 117 -7.47 22.53 13.61
N ILE A 118 -7.62 22.90 14.89
CA ILE A 118 -8.84 23.49 15.41
C ILE A 118 -9.08 24.75 14.57
N LYS A 119 -10.17 24.77 13.80
CA LYS A 119 -10.67 25.98 13.13
C LYS A 119 -11.40 26.85 14.13
#